data_AF-A0A7J6CKZ3-F1
#
_entry.id   AF-A0A7J6CKZ3-F1
#
_cell.length_a   1.000
_cell.length_b   1.000
_cell.length_c   1.000
_cell.angle_alpha   90.00
_cell.angle_beta   90.00
_cell.angle_gamma   90.00
#
_symmetry.space_group_name_H-M   'P 1'
#
loop_
_entity.id
_entity.type
_entity.pdbx_description
1 polymer ?
#
loop_
_entity_poly.entity_id
_entity_poly.type
_entity_poly.pdbx_seq_one_letter_code
_entity_poly.pdbx_strand_id
1 'polypeptide(L)'
;MGDNQLQTGFSVALIFLNENDLKQELPVSNQHQELRLQIHREADDISLTANDDAGVCVFKFSITRDTECCRVATRSFLVTLGCFSIIMRFSTQSEFQIFHRMLCSWQELRRHQSVFQQRTDDSSALQYFQQNMLQDYLRTATYQKAILLNDVDFKDKVVLDVGCGTGILSFFAVQAGAKKVYAVEASSVAKYAEILVKSNNLSNKITVLSGKIEEVCCPEKVDVIISEPMGYMLLNERMLESYLHAKTWLKPKGMMFPTQGDIHLAPFTDEQLYMEHHARSNFWNQRCFYGVNLSGLHSSAVDEFYRQPIVDTFEMQILMARSVKYTINFLEAKEEDLHRLEIPFVFKLLQSGLIHGLAFWFDVAFVGSRMTVWLSTSPNEPLTHWYQVRCLLQTPLFAKMGQTLSGRVHLIANKRQSYDIHITAVVDQSGFKSGNSLDLKNPFFRYA
;
A
#
# COMPACT_ATOMS: atom_id res chain seq x y z
N MET A 1 -5.16 40.63 10.47
CA MET A 1 -4.05 41.54 10.10
C MET A 1 -2.79 41.04 10.78
N GLY A 2 -1.77 40.73 9.97
CA GLY A 2 -0.49 40.17 10.41
C GLY A 2 -0.02 39.00 9.54
N ASP A 3 0.02 39.19 8.21
CA ASP A 3 0.80 38.28 7.36
C ASP A 3 2.27 38.47 7.68
N ASN A 4 2.88 37.48 8.32
CA ASN A 4 4.33 37.41 8.51
C ASN A 4 5.00 37.23 7.13
N GLN A 5 5.31 38.35 6.48
CA GLN A 5 6.27 38.38 5.39
C GLN A 5 7.65 38.01 5.95
N LEU A 6 8.05 36.75 5.82
CA LEU A 6 9.44 36.34 5.94
C LEU A 6 10.21 36.90 4.73
N GLN A 7 10.75 38.12 4.85
CA GLN A 7 11.77 38.63 3.93
C GLN A 7 13.11 37.92 4.22
N THR A 8 13.28 36.69 3.72
CA THR A 8 14.60 36.06 3.65
C THR A 8 15.22 36.40 2.31
N GLY A 9 16.19 37.32 2.30
CA GLY A 9 17.01 37.60 1.11
C GLY A 9 18.19 36.63 1.04
N PHE A 10 18.48 36.09 -0.14
CA PHE A 10 19.63 35.20 -0.37
C PHE A 10 20.65 35.89 -1.28
N SER A 11 21.94 35.78 -0.97
CA SER A 11 23.00 36.24 -1.88
C SER A 11 23.25 35.20 -2.98
N VAL A 12 23.05 35.60 -4.23
CA VAL A 12 23.17 34.71 -5.40
C VAL A 12 23.89 35.38 -6.57
N ALA A 13 24.58 34.58 -7.37
CA ALA A 13 25.00 34.93 -8.73
C ALA A 13 24.12 34.19 -9.74
N LEU A 14 23.65 34.89 -10.77
CA LEU A 14 22.84 34.32 -11.85
C LEU A 14 23.72 34.04 -13.08
N ILE A 15 23.60 32.84 -13.63
CA ILE A 15 24.27 32.44 -14.88
C ILE A 15 23.17 32.03 -15.87
N PHE A 16 23.10 32.74 -16.99
CA PHE A 16 22.13 32.47 -18.06
C PHE A 16 22.71 31.49 -19.08
N LEU A 17 21.90 30.52 -19.48
CA LEU A 17 22.22 29.50 -20.49
C LEU A 17 21.19 29.61 -21.61
N ASN A 18 21.63 29.94 -22.83
CA ASN A 18 20.79 29.94 -24.01
C ASN A 18 21.05 28.68 -24.85
N GLU A 19 20.00 28.13 -25.48
CA GLU A 19 20.14 26.94 -26.35
C GLU A 19 21.10 27.16 -27.54
N ASN A 20 21.34 28.42 -27.94
CA ASN A 20 22.26 28.78 -29.02
C ASN A 20 23.75 28.71 -28.63
N ASP A 21 24.09 28.60 -27.34
CA ASP A 21 25.49 28.59 -26.86
C ASP A 21 26.11 27.18 -26.79
N LEU A 22 25.35 26.12 -27.10
CA LEU A 22 25.81 24.72 -27.05
C LEU A 22 26.86 24.33 -28.13
N LYS A 23 27.26 25.28 -28.99
CA LYS A 23 28.28 25.07 -30.05
C LYS A 23 29.58 25.86 -29.87
N GLN A 24 29.75 26.61 -28.80
CA GLN A 24 31.02 27.27 -28.48
C GLN A 24 31.39 27.03 -27.02
N GLU A 25 32.69 26.97 -26.72
CA GLU A 25 33.19 26.96 -25.34
C GLU A 25 32.49 28.07 -24.56
N LEU A 26 31.89 27.70 -23.41
CA LEU A 26 31.17 28.60 -22.51
C LEU A 26 31.90 29.95 -22.41
N PRO A 27 31.30 31.07 -22.85
CA PRO A 27 31.91 32.35 -22.60
C PRO A 27 31.89 32.57 -21.09
N VAL A 28 33.09 32.54 -20.48
CA VAL A 28 33.33 32.99 -19.11
C VAL A 28 33.12 34.51 -19.11
N SER A 29 31.86 34.93 -19.12
CA SER A 29 31.49 36.32 -18.91
C SER A 29 31.70 36.64 -17.44
N ASN A 30 32.84 37.29 -17.17
CA ASN A 30 33.25 37.85 -15.89
C ASN A 30 32.35 39.02 -15.46
N GLN A 31 31.11 38.75 -15.09
CA GLN A 31 30.30 39.67 -14.30
C GLN A 31 29.71 38.94 -13.10
N HIS A 32 30.57 38.65 -12.11
CA HIS A 32 30.14 38.27 -10.78
C HIS A 32 29.64 39.51 -10.04
N GLN A 33 28.41 39.93 -10.35
CA GLN A 33 27.68 40.83 -9.46
C GLN A 33 26.87 39.95 -8.50
N GLU A 34 27.17 40.03 -7.21
CA GLU A 34 26.34 39.38 -6.19
C GLU A 34 25.00 40.12 -6.15
N LEU A 35 23.92 39.37 -6.33
CA LEU A 35 22.56 39.88 -6.31
C LEU A 35 21.85 39.40 -5.05
N ARG A 36 20.95 40.21 -4.52
CA ARG A 36 20.03 39.81 -3.46
C ARG A 36 18.75 39.26 -4.06
N LEU A 37 18.55 37.95 -3.90
CA LEU A 37 17.34 37.25 -4.29
C LEU A 37 16.28 37.39 -3.19
N GLN A 38 15.20 38.11 -3.50
CA GLN A 38 14.00 38.18 -2.68
C GLN A 38 12.94 37.27 -3.25
N ILE A 39 12.22 36.59 -2.36
CA ILE A 39 11.20 35.61 -2.74
C ILE A 39 9.86 36.10 -2.21
N HIS A 40 8.92 36.31 -3.11
CA HIS A 40 7.56 36.71 -2.79
C HIS A 40 6.62 35.58 -3.19
N ARG A 41 5.72 35.24 -2.26
CA ARG A 41 4.67 34.27 -2.51
C ARG A 41 3.44 35.02 -3.01
N GLU A 42 3.08 34.78 -4.25
CA GLU A 42 1.79 35.17 -4.83
C GLU A 42 0.91 33.91 -4.90
N ALA A 43 -0.43 34.07 -4.86
CA ALA A 43 -1.40 32.99 -4.60
C ALA A 43 -1.00 31.59 -5.11
N ASP A 44 -0.75 31.48 -6.43
CA ASP A 44 -0.36 30.25 -7.10
C ASP A 44 1.07 30.24 -7.68
N ASP A 45 1.85 31.31 -7.55
CA ASP A 45 3.20 31.41 -8.13
C ASP A 45 4.23 31.96 -7.14
N ILE A 46 5.49 31.54 -7.30
CA ILE A 46 6.60 32.11 -6.53
C ILE A 46 7.29 33.12 -7.42
N SER A 47 7.20 34.40 -7.08
CA SER A 47 7.96 35.45 -7.77
C SER A 47 9.31 35.64 -7.08
N LEU A 48 10.38 35.39 -7.84
CA LEU A 48 11.75 35.63 -7.42
C LEU A 48 12.24 36.91 -8.09
N THR A 49 12.74 37.83 -7.26
CA THR A 49 13.28 39.11 -7.70
C THR A 49 14.73 39.21 -7.27
N ALA A 50 15.65 39.27 -8.21
CA ALA A 50 17.08 39.50 -7.97
C ALA A 50 17.38 40.99 -8.12
N ASN A 51 17.84 41.61 -7.04
CA ASN A 51 18.19 43.03 -6.99
C ASN A 51 19.71 43.22 -6.90
N ASP A 52 20.23 44.30 -7.46
CA ASP A 52 21.62 44.74 -7.25
C ASP A 52 21.82 45.41 -5.88
N ASP A 53 23.07 45.80 -5.58
CA ASP A 53 23.43 46.49 -4.33
C ASP A 53 22.76 47.86 -4.16
N ALA A 54 22.29 48.48 -5.24
CA ALA A 54 21.54 49.74 -5.22
C ALA A 54 20.02 49.52 -5.03
N GLY A 55 19.58 48.26 -4.93
CA GLY A 55 18.17 47.88 -4.78
C GLY A 55 17.37 47.91 -6.08
N VAL A 56 18.05 48.02 -7.23
CA VAL A 56 17.42 47.99 -8.55
C VAL A 56 17.18 46.54 -8.96
N CYS A 57 15.96 46.24 -9.41
CA CYS A 57 15.60 44.92 -9.92
C CYS A 57 16.36 44.61 -11.20
N VAL A 58 17.29 43.66 -11.13
CA VAL A 58 18.09 43.19 -12.27
C VAL A 58 17.33 42.11 -13.04
N PHE A 59 16.65 41.21 -12.34
CA PHE A 59 15.93 40.11 -12.98
C PHE A 59 14.76 39.63 -12.12
N LYS A 60 13.59 39.43 -12.73
CA LYS A 60 12.40 38.91 -12.06
C LYS A 60 11.81 37.76 -12.86
N PHE A 61 11.53 36.64 -12.20
CA PHE A 61 10.88 35.49 -12.80
C PHE A 61 9.94 34.81 -11.82
N SER A 62 8.95 34.10 -12.34
CA SER A 62 8.07 33.26 -11.56
C SER A 62 8.45 31.79 -11.75
N ILE A 63 8.43 31.03 -10.66
CA ILE A 63 8.43 29.57 -10.71
C ILE A 63 6.97 29.13 -10.61
N THR A 64 6.47 28.61 -11.73
CA THR A 64 5.11 28.07 -11.89
C THR A 64 5.13 26.53 -11.83
N ARG A 65 3.95 25.89 -11.92
CA ARG A 65 3.81 24.42 -11.93
C ARG A 65 4.64 23.74 -13.04
N ASP A 66 4.71 24.36 -14.20
CA ASP A 66 5.33 23.79 -15.40
C ASP A 66 6.81 24.21 -15.54
N THR A 67 7.34 24.93 -14.54
CA THR A 67 8.73 25.37 -14.53
C THR A 67 9.65 24.23 -14.11
N GLU A 68 10.46 23.74 -15.04
CA GLU A 68 11.47 22.72 -14.76
C GLU A 68 12.58 23.31 -13.89
N CYS A 69 12.90 22.65 -12.77
CA CYS A 69 13.98 23.07 -11.90
C CYS A 69 14.67 21.88 -11.23
N CYS A 70 15.97 21.99 -10.96
CA CYS A 70 16.72 20.94 -10.31
C CYS A 70 17.93 21.47 -9.54
N ARG A 71 18.36 20.72 -8.53
CA ARG A 71 19.64 20.95 -7.86
C ARG A 71 20.77 20.45 -8.77
N VAL A 72 21.72 21.33 -9.09
CA VAL A 72 22.87 21.00 -9.97
C VAL A 72 24.21 20.92 -9.22
N ALA A 73 24.31 21.49 -8.01
CA ALA A 73 25.51 21.36 -7.16
C ALA A 73 25.18 21.47 -5.67
N THR A 74 26.21 21.50 -4.81
CA THR A 74 26.07 21.74 -3.36
C THR A 74 25.61 23.15 -3.00
N ARG A 75 25.76 24.11 -3.93
CA ARG A 75 25.42 25.53 -3.77
C ARG A 75 24.70 26.12 -5.00
N SER A 76 24.21 25.28 -5.90
CA SER A 76 23.65 25.74 -7.18
C SER A 76 22.32 25.08 -7.52
N PHE A 77 21.41 25.87 -8.06
CA PHE A 77 20.05 25.48 -8.45
C PHE A 77 19.75 25.95 -9.87
N LEU A 78 19.24 25.08 -10.73
CA LEU A 78 18.88 25.36 -12.11
C LEU A 78 17.36 25.55 -12.24
N VAL A 79 16.95 26.55 -13.01
CA VAL A 79 15.55 26.82 -13.36
C VAL A 79 15.45 27.10 -14.86
N THR A 80 14.56 26.41 -15.55
CA THR A 80 14.31 26.61 -16.99
C THR A 80 13.07 27.47 -17.17
N LEU A 81 13.20 28.60 -17.88
CA LEU A 81 12.15 29.57 -18.13
C LEU A 81 11.91 29.71 -19.64
N GLY A 82 11.03 28.87 -20.19
CA GLY A 82 10.76 28.86 -21.62
C GLY A 82 12.00 28.45 -22.43
N CYS A 83 12.63 29.41 -23.12
CA CYS A 83 13.74 29.16 -24.05
C CYS A 83 15.15 29.38 -23.48
N PHE A 84 15.27 29.68 -22.18
CA PHE A 84 16.57 29.84 -21.52
C PHE A 84 16.56 29.22 -20.13
N SER A 85 17.73 28.78 -19.67
CA SER A 85 17.92 28.22 -18.34
C SER A 85 18.79 29.13 -17.49
N ILE A 86 18.53 29.19 -16.19
CA ILE A 86 19.28 30.01 -15.25
C ILE A 86 19.86 29.10 -14.17
N ILE A 87 21.17 29.19 -13.95
CA ILE A 87 21.82 28.64 -12.76
C ILE A 87 21.95 29.75 -11.72
N MET A 88 21.31 29.55 -10.57
CA MET A 88 21.49 30.35 -9.36
C MET A 88 22.58 29.72 -8.52
N ARG A 89 23.67 30.44 -8.27
CA ARG A 89 24.76 30.02 -7.37
C ARG A 89 24.72 30.84 -6.08
N PHE A 90 24.50 30.17 -4.95
CA PHE A 90 24.38 30.79 -3.64
C PHE A 90 25.75 31.07 -3.01
N SER A 91 25.89 32.18 -2.30
CA SER A 91 27.13 32.59 -1.63
C SER A 91 27.52 31.66 -0.47
N THR A 92 26.56 30.99 0.17
CA THR A 92 26.83 29.95 1.17
C THR A 92 26.01 28.67 0.97
N GLN A 93 26.51 27.54 1.48
CA GLN A 93 25.77 26.27 1.48
C GLN A 93 24.55 26.30 2.41
N SER A 94 24.63 27.06 3.52
CA SER A 94 23.53 27.24 4.46
C SER A 94 22.34 27.95 3.82
N GLU A 95 22.58 29.03 3.07
CA GLU A 95 21.55 29.74 2.30
C GLU A 95 20.89 28.84 1.26
N PHE A 96 21.70 28.07 0.50
CA PHE A 96 21.18 27.09 -0.45
C PHE A 96 20.27 26.06 0.23
N GLN A 97 20.67 25.53 1.40
CA GLN A 97 19.86 24.55 2.13
C GLN A 97 18.55 25.12 2.68
N ILE A 98 18.53 26.41 3.05
CA ILE A 98 17.31 27.11 3.47
C ILE A 98 16.39 27.30 2.27
N PHE A 99 16.93 27.82 1.16
CA PHE A 99 16.21 28.00 -0.11
C PHE A 99 15.62 26.68 -0.62
N HIS A 100 16.42 25.62 -0.67
CA HIS A 100 16.01 24.31 -1.15
C HIS A 100 14.94 23.68 -0.26
N ARG A 101 15.05 23.78 1.07
CA ARG A 101 14.01 23.30 2.00
C ARG A 101 12.71 24.06 1.80
N MET A 102 12.79 25.37 1.61
CA MET A 102 11.63 26.21 1.36
C MET A 102 10.93 25.80 0.07
N LEU A 103 11.68 25.61 -1.02
CA LEU A 103 11.17 25.18 -2.32
C LEU A 103 10.60 23.75 -2.29
N CYS A 104 11.23 22.80 -1.60
CA CYS A 104 10.70 21.45 -1.37
C CYS A 104 9.40 21.46 -0.56
N SER A 105 9.34 22.22 0.53
CA SER A 105 8.11 22.33 1.34
C SER A 105 6.93 22.89 0.54
N TRP A 106 7.20 23.74 -0.45
CA TRP A 106 6.20 24.31 -1.35
C TRP A 106 5.79 23.35 -2.47
N GLN A 107 6.73 22.57 -3.00
CA GLN A 107 6.43 21.48 -3.94
C GLN A 107 5.64 20.35 -3.25
N GLU A 108 5.88 20.06 -1.97
CA GLU A 108 5.14 19.06 -1.18
C GLU A 108 3.69 19.48 -0.89
N LEU A 109 3.46 20.77 -0.58
CA LEU A 109 2.10 21.33 -0.46
C LEU A 109 1.29 21.26 -1.78
N ARG A 110 1.95 21.10 -2.93
CA ARG A 110 1.34 21.08 -4.27
C ARG A 110 1.41 19.73 -4.99
N ARG A 111 2.23 18.78 -4.54
CA ARG A 111 2.27 17.39 -5.03
C ARG A 111 1.11 16.51 -4.54
N HIS A 112 0.05 17.11 -4.00
CA HIS A 112 -1.25 16.44 -3.90
C HIS A 112 -1.94 16.32 -5.26
N GLN A 113 -1.33 15.54 -6.15
CA GLN A 113 -2.01 14.65 -7.08
C GLN A 113 -1.01 13.55 -7.43
N SER A 114 -0.88 12.60 -6.49
CA SER A 114 -0.18 11.34 -6.71
C SER A 114 -0.89 10.58 -7.84
N VAL A 115 -0.18 9.75 -8.60
CA VAL A 115 -0.76 8.78 -9.57
C VAL A 115 -1.76 7.83 -8.88
N PHE A 116 -1.68 7.68 -7.56
CA PHE A 116 -2.68 7.02 -6.72
C PHE A 116 -4.04 7.76 -6.71
N GLN A 117 -3.99 9.09 -6.72
CA GLN A 117 -5.13 10.00 -6.68
C GLN A 117 -5.92 10.00 -8.00
N GLN A 118 -5.23 9.85 -9.13
CA GLN A 118 -5.86 9.65 -10.45
C GLN A 118 -6.69 8.36 -10.56
N ARG A 119 -6.57 7.43 -9.60
CA ARG A 119 -7.33 6.16 -9.56
C ARG A 119 -8.38 6.12 -8.46
N THR A 120 -8.46 7.14 -7.61
CA THR A 120 -9.33 7.20 -6.41
C THR A 120 -10.00 8.57 -6.27
N ASP A 121 -10.51 9.13 -7.35
CA ASP A 121 -11.42 10.27 -7.28
C ASP A 121 -12.85 9.77 -7.06
N ASP A 122 -13.19 9.64 -5.77
CA ASP A 122 -14.50 10.01 -5.24
C ASP A 122 -14.36 10.12 -3.72
N SER A 123 -14.30 11.35 -3.21
CA SER A 123 -14.19 11.62 -1.75
C SER A 123 -15.28 10.90 -0.92
N SER A 124 -16.44 10.63 -1.54
CA SER A 124 -17.50 9.79 -0.99
C SER A 124 -17.08 8.33 -0.88
N ALA A 125 -16.55 7.71 -1.96
CA ALA A 125 -16.11 6.32 -1.97
C ALA A 125 -15.03 6.06 -0.90
N LEU A 126 -14.13 7.03 -0.68
CA LEU A 126 -13.11 6.95 0.36
C LEU A 126 -13.70 6.97 1.77
N GLN A 127 -14.67 7.86 2.05
CA GLN A 127 -15.37 7.90 3.33
C GLN A 127 -16.22 6.64 3.56
N TYR A 128 -16.94 6.18 2.54
CA TYR A 128 -17.72 4.94 2.60
C TYR A 128 -16.83 3.72 2.85
N PHE A 129 -15.67 3.64 2.21
CA PHE A 129 -14.70 2.55 2.44
C PHE A 129 -14.19 2.54 3.88
N GLN A 130 -13.83 3.71 4.43
CA GLN A 130 -13.41 3.82 5.83
C GLN A 130 -14.55 3.48 6.80
N GLN A 131 -15.79 3.87 6.47
CA GLN A 131 -16.96 3.51 7.26
C GLN A 131 -17.19 2.00 7.28
N ASN A 132 -17.12 1.32 6.13
CA ASN A 132 -17.27 -0.14 6.06
C ASN A 132 -16.24 -0.84 6.95
N MET A 133 -14.99 -0.36 6.93
CA MET A 133 -13.91 -0.88 7.77
C MET A 133 -14.12 -0.64 9.27
N LEU A 134 -14.70 0.50 9.65
CA LEU A 134 -15.04 0.80 11.05
C LEU A 134 -16.29 0.05 11.52
N GLN A 135 -17.23 -0.25 10.61
CA GLN A 135 -18.43 -1.02 10.88
C GLN A 135 -18.17 -2.52 11.00
N ASP A 136 -17.03 -3.02 10.51
CA ASP A 136 -16.52 -4.35 10.87
C ASP A 136 -16.12 -4.35 12.35
N TYR A 137 -17.10 -4.65 13.18
CA TYR A 137 -16.98 -4.67 14.63
C TYR A 137 -15.98 -5.75 15.08
N LEU A 138 -16.01 -6.94 14.48
CA LEU A 138 -15.11 -8.04 14.86
C LEU A 138 -13.66 -7.63 14.64
N ARG A 139 -13.35 -7.06 13.46
CA ARG A 139 -12.03 -6.52 13.14
C ARG A 139 -11.62 -5.46 14.16
N THR A 140 -12.39 -4.39 14.26
CA THR A 140 -12.01 -3.21 15.05
C THR A 140 -11.93 -3.53 16.54
N ALA A 141 -12.85 -4.32 17.08
CA ALA A 141 -12.85 -4.74 18.48
C ALA A 141 -11.68 -5.68 18.80
N THR A 142 -11.29 -6.57 17.88
CA THR A 142 -10.16 -7.49 18.10
C THR A 142 -8.84 -6.73 18.17
N TYR A 143 -8.64 -5.73 17.31
CA TYR A 143 -7.49 -4.82 17.41
C TYR A 143 -7.47 -4.04 18.72
N GLN A 144 -8.60 -3.44 19.12
CA GLN A 144 -8.70 -2.74 20.40
C GLN A 144 -8.38 -3.67 21.56
N LYS A 145 -8.94 -4.88 21.57
CA LYS A 145 -8.70 -5.90 22.58
C LYS A 145 -7.24 -6.31 22.64
N ALA A 146 -6.60 -6.55 21.50
CA ALA A 146 -5.19 -6.91 21.41
C ALA A 146 -4.28 -5.85 22.02
N ILE A 147 -4.55 -4.58 21.71
CA ILE A 147 -3.79 -3.43 22.21
C ILE A 147 -4.03 -3.21 23.72
N LEU A 148 -5.30 -3.16 24.16
CA LEU A 148 -5.64 -2.86 25.55
C LEU A 148 -5.27 -3.98 26.53
N LEU A 149 -5.41 -5.25 26.14
CA LEU A 149 -5.02 -6.37 27.01
C LEU A 149 -3.49 -6.51 27.15
N ASN A 150 -2.74 -5.90 26.22
CA ASN A 150 -1.29 -5.82 26.25
C ASN A 150 -0.81 -4.39 26.51
N ASP A 151 -1.51 -3.63 27.37
CA ASP A 151 -1.18 -2.21 27.67
C ASP A 151 0.28 -1.99 28.07
N VAL A 152 0.94 -2.97 28.70
CA VAL A 152 2.38 -2.90 29.06
C VAL A 152 3.30 -2.71 27.85
N ASP A 153 2.85 -3.13 26.67
CA ASP A 153 3.59 -3.01 25.41
C ASP A 153 3.42 -1.62 24.79
N PHE A 154 2.44 -0.84 25.26
CA PHE A 154 2.12 0.50 24.74
C PHE A 154 2.37 1.61 25.75
N LYS A 155 2.22 1.34 27.05
CA LYS A 155 2.33 2.33 28.12
C LYS A 155 3.70 3.01 28.12
N ASP A 156 3.68 4.34 28.03
CA ASP A 156 4.86 5.20 27.95
C ASP A 156 5.79 4.92 26.74
N LYS A 157 5.28 4.20 25.72
CA LYS A 157 6.00 3.86 24.49
C LYS A 157 5.71 4.81 23.34
N VAL A 158 6.60 4.80 22.36
CA VAL A 158 6.44 5.49 21.07
C VAL A 158 5.95 4.47 20.04
N VAL A 159 4.85 4.78 19.36
CA VAL A 159 4.17 3.86 18.44
C VAL A 159 4.14 4.45 17.03
N LEU A 160 4.30 3.59 16.02
CA LEU A 160 4.09 3.92 14.61
C LEU A 160 2.85 3.18 14.11
N ASP A 161 1.89 3.91 13.57
CA ASP A 161 0.68 3.38 12.93
C ASP A 161 0.81 3.54 11.41
N VAL A 162 0.97 2.42 10.69
CA VAL A 162 1.28 2.40 9.25
C VAL A 162 0.00 2.23 8.45
N GLY A 163 -0.31 3.19 7.58
CA GLY A 163 -1.57 3.24 6.85
C GLY A 163 -2.74 3.46 7.80
N CYS A 164 -2.63 4.51 8.63
CA CYS A 164 -3.53 4.68 9.78
C CYS A 164 -5.00 4.92 9.38
N GLY A 165 -5.28 5.26 8.12
CA GLY A 165 -6.61 5.63 7.65
C GLY A 165 -7.17 6.76 8.51
N THR A 166 -8.29 6.53 9.17
CA THR A 166 -8.91 7.48 10.12
C THR A 166 -8.15 7.66 11.44
N GLY A 167 -7.13 6.84 11.70
CA GLY A 167 -6.31 6.86 12.92
C GLY A 167 -6.86 6.01 14.07
N ILE A 168 -7.86 5.14 13.82
CA ILE A 168 -8.53 4.35 14.87
C ILE A 168 -7.56 3.55 15.76
N LEU A 169 -6.55 2.91 15.16
CA LEU A 169 -5.55 2.15 15.90
C LEU A 169 -4.63 3.06 16.73
N SER A 170 -4.28 4.23 16.22
CA SER A 170 -3.59 5.28 16.98
C SER A 170 -4.37 5.71 18.23
N PHE A 171 -5.69 5.83 18.16
CA PHE A 171 -6.52 6.12 19.34
C PHE A 171 -6.45 4.97 20.37
N PHE A 172 -6.51 3.71 19.93
CA PHE A 172 -6.36 2.56 20.82
C PHE A 172 -4.99 2.51 21.50
N ALA A 173 -3.91 2.83 20.78
CA ALA A 173 -2.58 2.93 21.36
C ALA A 173 -2.52 4.01 22.46
N VAL A 174 -3.14 5.18 22.25
CA VAL A 174 -3.23 6.22 23.27
C VAL A 174 -4.10 5.78 24.47
N GLN A 175 -5.19 5.06 24.24
CA GLN A 175 -6.02 4.47 25.30
C GLN A 175 -5.22 3.47 26.15
N ALA A 176 -4.32 2.70 25.54
CA ALA A 176 -3.39 1.80 26.23
C ALA A 176 -2.22 2.53 26.93
N GLY A 177 -2.15 3.87 26.85
CA GLY A 177 -1.16 4.68 27.54
C GLY A 177 0.08 5.04 26.72
N ALA A 178 0.04 4.95 25.39
CA ALA A 178 1.14 5.40 24.54
C ALA A 178 1.55 6.85 24.85
N LYS A 179 2.87 7.06 24.93
CA LYS A 179 3.47 8.39 25.13
C LYS A 179 3.30 9.24 23.88
N LYS A 180 3.54 8.65 22.71
CA LYS A 180 3.48 9.30 21.40
C LYS A 180 3.10 8.28 20.34
N VAL A 181 2.29 8.71 19.37
CA VAL A 181 1.96 7.93 18.18
C VAL A 181 2.26 8.75 16.93
N TYR A 182 3.00 8.16 15.99
CA TYR A 182 3.17 8.68 14.63
C TYR A 182 2.23 7.90 13.71
N ALA A 183 1.23 8.58 13.15
CA ALA A 183 0.22 7.97 12.32
C ALA A 183 0.48 8.32 10.86
N VAL A 184 0.96 7.36 10.07
CA VAL A 184 1.35 7.55 8.67
C VAL A 184 0.21 7.17 7.75
N GLU A 185 -0.19 8.07 6.86
CA GLU A 185 -1.24 7.83 5.87
C GLU A 185 -0.90 8.49 4.54
N ALA A 186 -0.90 7.72 3.46
CA ALA A 186 -0.49 8.19 2.14
C ALA A 186 -1.62 8.86 1.36
N SER A 187 -2.88 8.54 1.67
CA SER A 187 -4.05 9.07 1.00
C SER A 187 -4.53 10.38 1.60
N SER A 188 -5.54 10.99 0.97
CA SER A 188 -6.21 12.17 1.50
C SER A 188 -6.93 11.94 2.84
N VAL A 189 -7.08 10.68 3.28
CA VAL A 189 -7.66 10.33 4.60
C VAL A 189 -6.84 10.89 5.75
N ALA A 190 -5.54 11.15 5.56
CA ALA A 190 -4.68 11.81 6.56
C ALA A 190 -5.32 13.09 7.13
N LYS A 191 -6.01 13.88 6.29
CA LYS A 191 -6.73 15.10 6.71
C LYS A 191 -7.87 14.78 7.68
N TYR A 192 -8.60 13.69 7.46
CA TYR A 192 -9.66 13.25 8.37
C TYR A 192 -9.10 12.72 9.69
N ALA A 193 -7.98 11.99 9.65
CA ALA A 193 -7.27 11.59 10.86
C ALA A 193 -6.84 12.81 11.70
N GLU A 194 -6.30 13.86 11.08
CA GLU A 194 -5.96 15.10 11.79
C GLU A 194 -7.17 15.78 12.43
N ILE A 195 -8.31 15.81 11.73
CA ILE A 195 -9.56 16.36 12.28
C ILE A 195 -9.99 15.58 13.52
N LEU A 196 -9.94 14.24 13.46
CA LEU A 196 -10.29 13.37 14.58
C LEU A 196 -9.31 13.52 15.76
N VAL A 197 -8.01 13.64 15.49
CA VAL A 197 -7.00 13.86 16.53
C VAL A 197 -7.25 15.18 17.27
N LYS A 198 -7.57 16.25 16.53
CA LYS A 198 -7.89 17.57 17.09
C LYS A 198 -9.19 17.53 17.88
N SER A 199 -10.25 16.93 17.34
CA SER A 199 -11.56 16.88 18.01
C SER A 199 -11.55 16.06 19.31
N ASN A 200 -10.64 15.07 19.41
CA ASN A 200 -10.45 14.27 20.61
C ASN A 200 -9.39 14.84 21.57
N ASN A 201 -8.87 16.04 21.33
CA ASN A 201 -7.85 16.71 22.15
C ASN A 201 -6.54 15.89 22.33
N LEU A 202 -6.14 15.14 21.29
CA LEU A 202 -4.96 14.27 21.33
C LEU A 202 -3.79 14.77 20.47
N SER A 203 -3.83 16.01 19.98
CA SER A 203 -2.77 16.60 19.14
C SER A 203 -1.37 16.59 19.77
N ASN A 204 -1.28 16.55 21.10
CA ASN A 204 0.00 16.41 21.80
C ASN A 204 0.56 14.97 21.73
N LYS A 205 -0.31 13.96 21.66
CA LYS A 205 0.05 12.54 21.66
C LYS A 205 0.14 11.93 20.26
N ILE A 206 -0.79 12.25 19.36
CA ILE A 206 -0.84 11.70 18.00
C ILE A 206 -0.36 12.76 17.01
N THR A 207 0.61 12.40 16.17
CA THR A 207 1.10 13.25 15.08
C THR A 207 0.87 12.50 13.77
N VAL A 208 0.02 13.06 12.91
CA VAL A 208 -0.26 12.52 11.59
C VAL A 208 0.86 12.95 10.63
N LEU A 209 1.40 11.99 9.89
CA LEU A 209 2.44 12.17 8.89
C LEU A 209 1.84 11.79 7.53
N SER A 210 1.50 12.79 6.72
CA SER A 210 0.94 12.58 5.38
C SER A 210 2.04 12.13 4.42
N GLY A 211 1.89 10.95 3.83
CA GLY A 211 2.86 10.37 2.89
C GLY A 211 2.96 8.85 3.00
N LYS A 212 3.73 8.24 2.09
CA LYS A 212 4.03 6.81 2.14
C LYS A 212 5.09 6.51 3.20
N ILE A 213 5.02 5.35 3.83
CA ILE A 213 5.96 4.98 4.90
C ILE A 213 7.42 4.93 4.44
N GLU A 214 7.64 4.64 3.15
CA GLU A 214 8.95 4.61 2.50
C GLU A 214 9.53 6.00 2.23
N GLU A 215 8.69 7.04 2.25
CA GLU A 215 9.05 8.42 1.88
C GLU A 215 9.07 9.35 3.11
N VAL A 216 8.26 9.07 4.13
CA VAL A 216 8.18 9.89 5.35
C VAL A 216 9.39 9.69 6.27
N CYS A 217 9.78 10.77 6.94
CA CYS A 217 10.82 10.75 7.95
C CYS A 217 10.19 10.76 9.35
N CYS A 218 10.25 9.62 10.07
CA CYS A 218 9.80 9.60 11.46
C CYS A 218 10.83 10.35 12.34
N PRO A 219 10.39 11.22 13.27
CA PRO A 219 11.32 12.01 14.09
C PRO A 219 12.22 11.20 15.02
N GLU A 220 11.80 9.98 15.40
CA GLU A 220 12.55 9.07 16.28
C GLU A 220 12.21 7.60 15.98
N LYS A 221 13.03 6.68 16.49
CA LYS A 221 12.73 5.23 16.44
C LYS A 221 11.57 4.89 17.38
N VAL A 222 10.75 3.91 17.00
CA VAL A 222 9.55 3.50 17.73
C VAL A 222 9.72 2.18 18.46
N ASP A 223 8.96 1.97 19.54
CA ASP A 223 8.95 0.73 20.32
C ASP A 223 8.00 -0.32 19.73
N VAL A 224 6.88 0.13 19.13
CA VAL A 224 5.85 -0.75 18.55
C VAL A 224 5.40 -0.21 17.20
N ILE A 225 5.23 -1.10 16.22
CA ILE A 225 4.54 -0.79 14.95
C ILE A 225 3.19 -1.49 14.96
N ILE A 226 2.13 -0.72 14.73
CA ILE A 226 0.78 -1.21 14.52
C ILE A 226 0.35 -0.95 13.07
N SER A 227 -0.42 -1.85 12.49
CA SER A 227 -1.03 -1.65 11.18
C SER A 227 -2.16 -2.65 10.99
N GLU A 228 -3.01 -2.39 9.99
CA GLU A 228 -3.95 -3.37 9.44
C GLU A 228 -3.60 -3.55 7.95
N PRO A 229 -2.60 -4.39 7.63
CA PRO A 229 -2.08 -4.54 6.26
C PRO A 229 -2.71 -5.71 5.50
N MET A 230 -3.80 -6.31 6.01
CA MET A 230 -4.30 -7.58 5.48
C MET A 230 -5.27 -7.37 4.33
N GLY A 231 -4.97 -7.97 3.18
CA GLY A 231 -5.91 -8.10 2.06
C GLY A 231 -6.53 -9.49 1.96
N TYR A 232 -7.26 -9.74 0.87
CA TYR A 232 -7.68 -11.11 0.50
C TYR A 232 -6.48 -12.06 0.47
N MET A 233 -6.67 -13.29 0.97
CA MET A 233 -5.59 -14.27 1.17
C MET A 233 -4.39 -13.71 1.95
N LEU A 234 -4.61 -12.78 2.90
CA LEU A 234 -3.61 -12.05 3.68
C LEU A 234 -2.75 -11.05 2.86
N LEU A 235 -2.44 -11.38 1.61
CA LEU A 235 -1.36 -10.76 0.83
C LEU A 235 -1.84 -9.72 -0.19
N ASN A 236 -3.11 -9.76 -0.62
CA ASN A 236 -3.60 -8.83 -1.65
C ASN A 236 -3.37 -7.37 -1.23
N GLU A 237 -3.27 -6.47 -2.21
CA GLU A 237 -2.91 -5.05 -2.04
C GLU A 237 -1.44 -4.79 -1.71
N ARG A 238 -0.66 -5.84 -1.39
CA ARG A 238 0.79 -5.77 -1.10
C ARG A 238 1.14 -4.80 0.04
N MET A 239 0.18 -4.47 0.91
CA MET A 239 0.41 -3.55 2.04
C MET A 239 1.36 -4.11 3.10
N LEU A 240 1.50 -5.44 3.17
CA LEU A 240 2.48 -6.10 4.03
C LEU A 240 3.92 -5.70 3.70
N GLU A 241 4.25 -5.31 2.47
CA GLU A 241 5.58 -4.82 2.10
C GLU A 241 5.90 -3.50 2.81
N SER A 242 4.98 -2.53 2.75
CA SER A 242 5.06 -1.28 3.50
C SER A 242 5.11 -1.51 5.02
N TYR A 243 4.38 -2.51 5.51
CA TYR A 243 4.41 -2.90 6.92
C TYR A 243 5.79 -3.43 7.34
N LEU A 244 6.41 -4.29 6.53
CA LEU A 244 7.77 -4.78 6.77
C LEU A 244 8.82 -3.67 6.60
N HIS A 245 8.63 -2.76 5.65
CA HIS A 245 9.49 -1.59 5.44
C HIS A 245 9.52 -0.69 6.68
N ALA A 246 8.40 -0.54 7.36
CA ALA A 246 8.28 0.27 8.57
C ALA A 246 9.24 -0.19 9.70
N LYS A 247 9.74 -1.45 9.68
CA LYS A 247 10.76 -1.94 10.61
C LYS A 247 12.05 -1.13 10.58
N THR A 248 12.32 -0.41 9.49
CA THR A 248 13.41 0.57 9.45
C THR A 248 13.30 1.61 10.55
N TRP A 249 12.12 1.88 11.11
CA TRP A 249 11.90 2.78 12.25
C TRP A 249 11.79 2.07 13.60
N LEU A 250 11.75 0.74 13.62
CA LEU A 250 11.62 -0.05 14.85
C LEU A 250 12.94 -0.07 15.63
N LYS A 251 12.86 0.08 16.95
CA LYS A 251 14.00 -0.13 17.86
C LYS A 251 14.39 -1.61 17.89
N PRO A 252 15.64 -1.95 18.24
CA PRO A 252 16.00 -3.31 18.57
C PRO A 252 15.08 -3.86 19.68
N LYS A 253 14.56 -5.08 19.50
CA LYS A 253 13.54 -5.70 20.38
C LYS A 253 12.19 -4.97 20.42
N GLY A 254 11.91 -4.10 19.45
CA GLY A 254 10.57 -3.55 19.26
C GLY A 254 9.58 -4.63 18.79
N MET A 255 8.29 -4.32 18.90
CA MET A 255 7.20 -5.25 18.61
C MET A 255 6.39 -4.82 17.39
N MET A 256 5.71 -5.79 16.79
CA MET A 256 4.81 -5.60 15.65
C MET A 256 3.44 -6.21 15.96
N PHE A 257 2.39 -5.43 15.75
CA PHE A 257 0.99 -5.80 15.92
C PHE A 257 0.25 -5.58 14.59
N PRO A 258 -0.15 -6.64 13.86
CA PRO A 258 0.04 -8.06 14.16
C PRO A 258 1.50 -8.52 14.09
N THR A 259 1.82 -9.60 14.80
CA THR A 259 3.20 -10.15 14.88
C THR A 259 3.44 -11.24 13.83
N GLN A 260 2.41 -12.03 13.53
CA GLN A 260 2.46 -13.09 12.54
C GLN A 260 1.11 -13.21 11.81
N GLY A 261 1.16 -13.72 10.59
CA GLY A 261 -0.01 -14.12 9.82
C GLY A 261 0.09 -15.57 9.37
N ASP A 262 -0.99 -16.32 9.55
CA ASP A 262 -1.14 -17.71 9.15
C ASP A 262 -2.07 -17.78 7.95
N ILE A 263 -1.57 -18.23 6.80
CA ILE A 263 -2.38 -18.56 5.62
C ILE A 263 -2.78 -20.02 5.72
N HIS A 264 -4.08 -20.28 5.70
CA HIS A 264 -4.63 -21.62 5.66
C HIS A 264 -5.10 -21.96 4.26
N LEU A 265 -4.90 -23.22 3.86
CA LEU A 265 -5.45 -23.77 2.62
C LEU A 265 -6.00 -25.18 2.83
N ALA A 266 -7.12 -25.50 2.19
CA ALA A 266 -7.73 -26.82 2.23
C ALA A 266 -8.43 -27.17 0.90
N PRO A 267 -8.41 -28.44 0.45
CA PRO A 267 -9.16 -28.87 -0.72
C PRO A 267 -10.66 -28.89 -0.41
N PHE A 268 -11.48 -28.48 -1.38
CA PHE A 268 -12.93 -28.48 -1.23
C PHE A 268 -13.65 -29.16 -2.39
N THR A 269 -14.90 -29.54 -2.13
CA THR A 269 -15.84 -30.03 -3.13
C THR A 269 -17.08 -29.14 -3.22
N ASP A 270 -17.31 -28.51 -4.37
CA ASP A 270 -18.49 -27.70 -4.63
C ASP A 270 -18.83 -27.76 -6.12
N GLU A 271 -19.66 -28.73 -6.49
CA GLU A 271 -20.10 -28.96 -7.87
C GLU A 271 -20.93 -27.77 -8.40
N GLN A 272 -21.76 -27.17 -7.54
CA GLN A 272 -22.62 -26.06 -7.92
C GLN A 272 -21.77 -24.86 -8.34
N LEU A 273 -20.76 -24.50 -7.56
CA LEU A 273 -19.84 -23.42 -7.90
C LEU A 273 -19.08 -23.69 -9.19
N TYR A 274 -18.56 -24.90 -9.35
CA TYR A 274 -17.82 -25.29 -10.55
C TYR A 274 -18.70 -25.18 -11.80
N MET A 275 -19.94 -25.68 -11.72
CA MET A 275 -20.91 -25.63 -12.82
C MET A 275 -21.40 -24.19 -13.09
N GLU A 276 -21.55 -23.35 -12.06
CA GLU A 276 -21.88 -21.93 -12.22
C GLU A 276 -20.80 -21.20 -13.03
N HIS A 277 -19.53 -21.39 -12.68
CA HIS A 277 -18.40 -20.81 -13.41
C HIS A 277 -18.31 -21.34 -14.85
N HIS A 278 -18.50 -22.65 -15.05
CA HIS A 278 -18.54 -23.25 -16.38
C HIS A 278 -19.76 -22.77 -17.20
N ALA A 279 -20.90 -22.49 -16.57
CA ALA A 279 -22.09 -22.00 -17.28
C ALA A 279 -21.88 -20.57 -17.82
N ARG A 280 -21.08 -19.73 -17.13
CA ARG A 280 -20.76 -18.37 -17.59
C ARG A 280 -19.97 -18.37 -18.90
N SER A 281 -19.06 -19.33 -19.10
CA SER A 281 -18.36 -19.47 -20.39
C SER A 281 -19.28 -19.96 -21.50
N ASN A 282 -20.32 -20.74 -21.20
CA ASN A 282 -21.24 -21.28 -22.21
C ASN A 282 -22.00 -20.19 -22.99
N PHE A 283 -22.15 -18.98 -22.44
CA PHE A 283 -22.68 -17.82 -23.19
C PHE A 283 -21.91 -17.61 -24.51
N TRP A 284 -20.59 -17.78 -24.48
CA TRP A 284 -19.72 -17.59 -25.64
C TRP A 284 -19.76 -18.77 -26.62
N ASN A 285 -20.37 -19.90 -26.25
CA ASN A 285 -20.49 -21.06 -27.14
C ASN A 285 -21.66 -20.94 -28.14
N GLN A 286 -22.34 -19.80 -28.18
CA GLN A 286 -23.47 -19.55 -29.07
C GLN A 286 -23.01 -19.39 -30.53
N ARG A 287 -23.59 -20.19 -31.43
CA ARG A 287 -23.27 -20.15 -32.87
C ARG A 287 -24.03 -19.08 -33.67
N CYS A 288 -25.08 -18.49 -33.09
CA CYS A 288 -25.93 -17.50 -33.77
C CYS A 288 -26.54 -16.51 -32.75
N PHE A 289 -25.70 -15.71 -32.10
CA PHE A 289 -26.13 -14.60 -31.26
C PHE A 289 -26.39 -13.37 -32.14
N TYR A 290 -27.67 -13.05 -32.38
CA TYR A 290 -28.08 -12.01 -33.33
C TYR A 290 -27.43 -12.15 -34.73
N GLY A 291 -27.26 -13.39 -35.21
CA GLY A 291 -26.62 -13.68 -36.50
C GLY A 291 -25.09 -13.77 -36.46
N VAL A 292 -24.46 -13.61 -35.28
CA VAL A 292 -23.01 -13.68 -35.10
C VAL A 292 -22.61 -14.95 -34.35
N ASN A 293 -21.57 -15.64 -34.82
CA ASN A 293 -21.01 -16.79 -34.13
C ASN A 293 -19.98 -16.35 -33.08
N LEU A 294 -20.29 -16.55 -31.79
CA LEU A 294 -19.41 -16.16 -30.67
C LEU A 294 -18.39 -17.25 -30.28
N SER A 295 -18.56 -18.49 -30.77
CA SER A 295 -17.80 -19.67 -30.30
C SER A 295 -16.28 -19.58 -30.46
N GLY A 296 -15.80 -18.69 -31.33
CA GLY A 296 -14.37 -18.38 -31.45
C GLY A 296 -13.76 -17.78 -30.18
N LEU A 297 -14.56 -17.21 -29.27
CA LEU A 297 -14.09 -16.65 -27.98
C LEU A 297 -14.33 -17.59 -26.79
N HIS A 298 -14.95 -18.76 -26.99
CA HIS A 298 -15.34 -19.66 -25.90
C HIS A 298 -14.14 -20.09 -25.04
N SER A 299 -13.04 -20.54 -25.66
CA SER A 299 -11.84 -20.97 -24.92
C SER A 299 -11.23 -19.84 -24.10
N SER A 300 -11.14 -18.64 -24.67
CA SER A 300 -10.61 -17.47 -23.96
C SER A 300 -11.48 -17.07 -22.79
N ALA A 301 -12.81 -17.16 -22.93
CA ALA A 301 -13.75 -16.89 -21.85
C ALA A 301 -13.65 -17.93 -20.71
N VAL A 302 -13.49 -19.22 -21.04
CA VAL A 302 -13.22 -20.26 -20.03
C VAL A 302 -11.96 -19.89 -19.24
N ASP A 303 -10.85 -19.63 -19.93
CA ASP A 303 -9.59 -19.28 -19.27
C ASP A 303 -9.74 -18.03 -18.38
N GLU A 304 -10.44 -17.00 -18.84
CA GLU A 304 -10.66 -15.77 -18.08
C GLU A 304 -11.48 -16.01 -16.80
N PHE A 305 -12.59 -16.76 -16.88
CA PHE A 305 -13.44 -17.03 -15.72
C PHE A 305 -12.76 -17.94 -14.69
N TYR A 306 -11.96 -18.92 -15.14
CA TYR A 306 -11.19 -19.79 -14.23
C TYR A 306 -9.99 -19.08 -13.59
N ARG A 307 -9.52 -17.96 -14.18
CA ARG A 307 -8.47 -17.12 -13.59
C ARG A 307 -8.95 -16.25 -12.43
N GLN A 308 -10.26 -16.15 -12.18
CA GLN A 308 -10.81 -15.33 -11.10
C GLN A 308 -10.85 -16.14 -9.79
N PRO A 309 -10.13 -15.73 -8.74
CA PRO A 309 -10.40 -16.24 -7.39
C PRO A 309 -11.79 -15.80 -6.95
N ILE A 310 -12.49 -16.66 -6.21
CA ILE A 310 -13.87 -16.44 -5.80
C ILE A 310 -13.86 -15.98 -4.36
N VAL A 311 -14.41 -14.80 -4.09
CA VAL A 311 -14.53 -14.24 -2.73
C VAL A 311 -15.96 -14.45 -2.26
N ASP A 312 -16.12 -15.37 -1.31
CA ASP A 312 -17.37 -15.65 -0.63
C ASP A 312 -17.15 -16.45 0.66
N THR A 313 -18.23 -16.86 1.29
CA THR A 313 -18.20 -17.76 2.45
C THR A 313 -18.81 -19.12 2.11
N PHE A 314 -18.46 -20.13 2.88
CA PHE A 314 -18.91 -21.50 2.66
C PHE A 314 -18.95 -22.29 3.97
N GLU A 315 -19.78 -23.34 3.99
CA GLU A 315 -19.85 -24.25 5.11
C GLU A 315 -18.64 -25.18 5.16
N MET A 316 -18.11 -25.44 6.35
CA MET A 316 -16.94 -26.31 6.56
C MET A 316 -17.08 -27.73 5.99
N GLN A 317 -18.31 -28.21 5.81
CA GLN A 317 -18.60 -29.57 5.35
C GLN A 317 -18.05 -29.84 3.93
N ILE A 318 -17.88 -28.79 3.12
CA ILE A 318 -17.31 -28.91 1.77
C ILE A 318 -15.80 -29.22 1.78
N LEU A 319 -15.11 -29.00 2.91
CA LEU A 319 -13.68 -29.24 3.02
C LEU A 319 -13.39 -30.74 3.07
N MET A 320 -12.55 -31.22 2.17
CA MET A 320 -12.23 -32.64 2.00
C MET A 320 -11.06 -33.10 2.88
N ALA A 321 -10.31 -32.18 3.49
CA ALA A 321 -9.20 -32.46 4.39
C ALA A 321 -9.03 -31.34 5.42
N ARG A 322 -8.21 -31.61 6.46
CA ARG A 322 -7.74 -30.56 7.37
C ARG A 322 -6.86 -29.57 6.62
N SER A 323 -6.90 -28.31 7.01
CA SER A 323 -6.08 -27.28 6.38
C SER A 323 -4.59 -27.48 6.66
N VAL A 324 -3.79 -27.10 5.67
CA VAL A 324 -2.36 -26.84 5.83
C VAL A 324 -2.20 -25.37 6.17
N LYS A 325 -1.18 -25.06 6.97
CA LYS A 325 -0.89 -23.71 7.46
C LYS A 325 0.48 -23.26 6.99
N TYR A 326 0.57 -22.03 6.51
CA TYR A 326 1.81 -21.35 6.17
C TYR A 326 1.94 -20.05 6.98
N THR A 327 2.97 -19.95 7.79
CA THR A 327 3.14 -18.83 8.74
C THR A 327 4.17 -17.83 8.23
N ILE A 328 3.82 -16.55 8.26
CA ILE A 328 4.71 -15.42 8.02
C ILE A 328 4.91 -14.70 9.34
N ASN A 329 6.14 -14.70 9.86
CA ASN A 329 6.52 -13.93 11.03
C ASN A 329 6.98 -12.54 10.59
N PHE A 330 6.19 -11.49 10.87
CA PHE A 330 6.48 -10.14 10.36
C PHE A 330 7.71 -9.50 11.02
N LEU A 331 8.09 -9.94 12.22
CA LEU A 331 9.34 -9.48 12.86
C LEU A 331 10.56 -9.95 12.07
N GLU A 332 10.53 -11.17 11.53
CA GLU A 332 11.67 -11.80 10.87
C GLU A 332 11.66 -11.60 9.34
N ALA A 333 10.48 -11.63 8.72
CA ALA A 333 10.32 -11.57 7.26
C ALA A 333 10.84 -10.27 6.66
N LYS A 334 11.46 -10.34 5.48
CA LYS A 334 11.86 -9.19 4.67
C LYS A 334 10.82 -8.91 3.59
N GLU A 335 10.84 -7.68 3.07
CA GLU A 335 9.99 -7.28 1.93
C GLU A 335 10.18 -8.24 0.73
N GLU A 336 11.42 -8.63 0.47
CA GLU A 336 11.83 -9.56 -0.60
C GLU A 336 11.15 -10.93 -0.49
N ASP A 337 10.91 -11.39 0.74
CA ASP A 337 10.31 -12.71 1.03
C ASP A 337 8.85 -12.76 0.57
N LEU A 338 8.20 -11.59 0.46
CA LEU A 338 6.83 -11.47 -0.01
C LEU A 338 6.72 -11.44 -1.54
N HIS A 339 7.80 -11.19 -2.28
CA HIS A 339 7.72 -11.15 -3.75
C HIS A 339 7.40 -12.50 -4.38
N ARG A 340 7.81 -13.59 -3.73
CA ARG A 340 7.57 -14.95 -4.20
C ARG A 340 7.44 -15.91 -3.02
N LEU A 341 6.21 -16.35 -2.75
CA LEU A 341 5.93 -17.36 -1.75
C LEU A 341 5.64 -18.71 -2.42
N GLU A 342 6.20 -19.78 -1.86
CA GLU A 342 5.90 -21.16 -2.24
C GLU A 342 5.33 -21.87 -1.03
N ILE A 343 4.07 -22.29 -1.11
CA ILE A 343 3.36 -23.01 -0.06
C ILE A 343 3.18 -24.47 -0.51
N PRO A 344 4.07 -25.39 -0.09
CA PRO A 344 3.88 -26.81 -0.33
C PRO A 344 2.74 -27.34 0.54
N PHE A 345 1.98 -28.29 0.02
CA PHE A 345 0.91 -28.95 0.77
C PHE A 345 0.88 -30.44 0.52
N VAL A 346 0.45 -31.17 1.55
CA VAL A 346 0.13 -32.60 1.50
C VAL A 346 -1.11 -32.82 2.34
N PHE A 347 -2.24 -33.09 1.68
CA PHE A 347 -3.53 -33.32 2.33
C PHE A 347 -3.84 -34.81 2.38
N LYS A 348 -4.12 -35.34 3.56
CA LYS A 348 -4.76 -36.64 3.70
C LYS A 348 -6.27 -36.47 3.66
N LEU A 349 -6.91 -37.01 2.63
CA LEU A 349 -8.33 -36.82 2.38
C LEU A 349 -9.18 -37.58 3.39
N LEU A 350 -10.18 -36.88 3.93
CA LEU A 350 -11.13 -37.39 4.91
C LEU A 350 -12.44 -37.85 4.27
N GLN A 351 -12.65 -37.52 3.00
CA GLN A 351 -13.85 -37.85 2.23
C GLN A 351 -13.46 -38.30 0.81
N SER A 352 -14.32 -39.08 0.16
CA SER A 352 -14.17 -39.45 -1.26
C SER A 352 -15.00 -38.50 -2.12
N GLY A 353 -14.48 -38.06 -3.26
CA GLY A 353 -15.23 -37.18 -4.16
C GLY A 353 -14.36 -36.43 -5.16
N LEU A 354 -14.97 -35.48 -5.85
CA LEU A 354 -14.28 -34.54 -6.75
C LEU A 354 -13.74 -33.35 -5.95
N ILE A 355 -12.44 -33.12 -6.08
CA ILE A 355 -11.75 -31.94 -5.56
C ILE A 355 -11.84 -30.86 -6.63
N HIS A 356 -12.63 -29.84 -6.36
CA HIS A 356 -12.91 -28.76 -7.30
C HIS A 356 -11.87 -27.63 -7.22
N GLY A 357 -11.21 -27.49 -6.07
CA GLY A 357 -10.30 -26.37 -5.83
C GLY A 357 -9.63 -26.39 -4.47
N LEU A 358 -8.92 -25.31 -4.17
CA LEU A 358 -8.39 -24.99 -2.85
C LEU A 358 -9.10 -23.76 -2.29
N ALA A 359 -9.53 -23.85 -1.04
CA ALA A 359 -10.08 -22.74 -0.28
C ALA A 359 -8.99 -22.16 0.63
N PHE A 360 -9.00 -20.84 0.81
CA PHE A 360 -8.02 -20.07 1.55
C PHE A 360 -8.69 -19.14 2.55
N TRP A 361 -8.08 -19.02 3.72
CA TRP A 361 -8.40 -18.03 4.72
C TRP A 361 -7.12 -17.69 5.49
N PHE A 362 -7.17 -16.71 6.38
CA PHE A 362 -6.02 -16.35 7.19
C PHE A 362 -6.38 -15.98 8.62
N ASP A 363 -5.42 -16.19 9.50
CA ASP A 363 -5.47 -15.72 10.88
C ASP A 363 -4.27 -14.80 11.12
N VAL A 364 -4.42 -13.76 11.93
CA VAL A 364 -3.29 -12.96 12.40
C VAL A 364 -3.22 -12.98 13.92
N ALA A 365 -2.01 -13.08 14.46
CA ALA A 365 -1.78 -13.09 15.90
C ALA A 365 -1.06 -11.83 16.35
N PHE A 366 -1.57 -11.24 17.43
CA PHE A 366 -0.96 -10.17 18.18
C PHE A 366 -0.26 -10.78 19.39
N VAL A 367 1.03 -11.08 19.27
CA VAL A 367 1.81 -11.73 20.32
C VAL A 367 2.37 -10.66 21.25
N GLY A 368 1.56 -10.25 22.22
CA GLY A 368 1.97 -9.29 23.26
C GLY A 368 2.60 -9.94 24.49
N SER A 369 3.18 -9.12 25.35
CA SER A 369 3.89 -9.56 26.57
C SER A 369 2.98 -10.19 27.62
N ARG A 370 1.68 -9.87 27.63
CA ARG A 370 0.71 -10.46 28.56
C ARG A 370 -0.04 -11.61 27.93
N MET A 371 -0.50 -11.45 26.69
CA MET A 371 -1.28 -12.47 26.02
C MET A 371 -1.22 -12.36 24.49
N THR A 372 -1.43 -13.51 23.85
CA THR A 372 -1.67 -13.57 22.42
C THR A 372 -3.17 -13.43 22.11
N VAL A 373 -3.52 -12.49 21.24
CA VAL A 373 -4.88 -12.33 20.70
C VAL A 373 -4.87 -12.70 19.23
N TRP A 374 -5.92 -13.37 18.76
CA TRP A 374 -6.05 -13.79 17.36
C TRP A 374 -7.23 -13.09 16.71
N LEU A 375 -7.04 -12.65 15.47
CA LEU A 375 -8.11 -12.28 14.54
C LEU A 375 -8.12 -13.35 13.45
N SER A 376 -9.22 -14.09 13.34
CA SER A 376 -9.37 -15.20 12.39
C SER A 376 -10.42 -14.86 11.33
N THR A 377 -10.14 -15.28 10.09
CA THR A 377 -11.10 -15.25 8.97
C THR A 377 -11.54 -16.66 8.58
N SER A 378 -11.37 -17.64 9.48
CA SER A 378 -11.79 -19.02 9.25
C SER A 378 -13.28 -19.11 8.91
N PRO A 379 -13.70 -20.04 8.02
CA PRO A 379 -15.13 -20.28 7.77
C PRO A 379 -15.91 -20.78 9.01
N ASN A 380 -15.23 -21.11 10.11
CA ASN A 380 -15.86 -21.44 11.40
C ASN A 380 -16.12 -20.23 12.30
N GLU A 381 -15.53 -19.08 11.99
CA GLU A 381 -15.62 -17.87 12.80
C GLU A 381 -16.68 -16.92 12.22
N PRO A 382 -17.15 -15.94 13.01
CA PRO A 382 -18.05 -14.91 12.50
C PRO A 382 -17.47 -14.23 11.25
N LEU A 383 -18.35 -14.00 10.27
CA LEU A 383 -17.96 -13.45 8.98
C LEU A 383 -17.33 -12.06 9.13
N THR A 384 -16.22 -11.87 8.43
CA THR A 384 -15.52 -10.57 8.29
C THR A 384 -15.65 -10.06 6.86
N HIS A 385 -15.32 -8.79 6.62
CA HIS A 385 -15.36 -8.24 5.27
C HIS A 385 -14.36 -8.88 4.29
N TRP A 386 -13.37 -9.65 4.78
CA TRP A 386 -12.44 -10.39 3.94
C TRP A 386 -13.03 -11.66 3.33
N TYR A 387 -14.12 -12.19 3.91
CA TYR A 387 -14.68 -13.49 3.55
C TYR A 387 -13.59 -14.59 3.52
N GLN A 388 -13.77 -15.59 2.67
CA GLN A 388 -12.75 -16.56 2.30
C GLN A 388 -12.51 -16.49 0.78
N VAL A 389 -11.42 -17.10 0.31
CA VAL A 389 -11.10 -17.13 -1.12
C VAL A 389 -11.04 -18.55 -1.62
N ARG A 390 -11.72 -18.86 -2.71
CA ARG A 390 -11.72 -20.17 -3.36
C ARG A 390 -11.10 -20.09 -4.73
N CYS A 391 -10.15 -20.97 -5.03
CA CYS A 391 -9.51 -21.08 -6.33
C CYS A 391 -9.87 -22.44 -6.94
N LEU A 392 -10.59 -22.42 -8.05
CA LEU A 392 -10.93 -23.63 -8.79
C LEU A 392 -9.70 -24.22 -9.48
N LEU A 393 -9.66 -25.53 -9.60
CA LEU A 393 -8.81 -26.24 -10.55
C LEU A 393 -9.47 -26.21 -11.93
N GLN A 394 -8.68 -26.18 -13.01
CA GLN A 394 -9.24 -26.25 -14.37
C GLN A 394 -9.95 -27.58 -14.64
N THR A 395 -9.45 -28.66 -14.03
CA THR A 395 -10.08 -29.97 -14.10
C THR A 395 -10.16 -30.55 -12.68
N PRO A 396 -11.36 -30.87 -12.17
CA PRO A 396 -11.51 -31.46 -10.86
C PRO A 396 -10.77 -32.80 -10.75
N LEU A 397 -10.23 -33.08 -9.56
CA LEU A 397 -9.50 -34.33 -9.29
C LEU A 397 -10.36 -35.27 -8.46
N PHE A 398 -10.61 -36.48 -8.95
CA PHE A 398 -11.25 -37.51 -8.14
C PHE A 398 -10.24 -38.18 -7.21
N ALA A 399 -10.60 -38.29 -5.93
CA ALA A 399 -9.81 -39.03 -4.97
C ALA A 399 -10.69 -39.73 -3.93
N LYS A 400 -10.17 -40.83 -3.38
CA LYS A 400 -10.84 -41.63 -2.35
C LYS A 400 -10.39 -41.20 -0.95
N MET A 401 -11.25 -41.39 0.03
CA MET A 401 -10.91 -41.22 1.44
C MET A 401 -9.64 -42.00 1.78
N GLY A 402 -8.73 -41.36 2.53
CA GLY A 402 -7.43 -41.91 2.92
C GLY A 402 -6.32 -41.72 1.88
N GLN A 403 -6.64 -41.32 0.65
CA GLN A 403 -5.65 -40.93 -0.36
C GLN A 403 -5.05 -39.56 -0.05
N THR A 404 -3.98 -39.24 -0.78
CA THR A 404 -3.20 -38.03 -0.55
C THR A 404 -3.27 -37.12 -1.76
N LEU A 405 -3.57 -35.84 -1.53
CA LEU A 405 -3.43 -34.77 -2.51
C LEU A 405 -2.18 -33.95 -2.14
N SER A 406 -1.14 -34.03 -2.95
CA SER A 406 0.09 -33.27 -2.75
C SER A 406 0.24 -32.19 -3.82
N GLY A 407 1.03 -31.16 -3.54
CA GLY A 407 1.22 -30.08 -4.48
C GLY A 407 1.83 -28.84 -3.86
N ARG A 408 1.65 -27.73 -4.56
CA ARG A 408 2.16 -26.42 -4.15
C ARG A 408 1.35 -25.28 -4.73
N VAL A 409 1.32 -24.19 -3.99
CA VAL A 409 0.80 -22.89 -4.42
C VAL A 409 1.98 -21.92 -4.52
N HIS A 410 2.18 -21.32 -5.69
CA HIS A 410 3.11 -20.21 -5.88
C HIS A 410 2.34 -18.91 -5.92
N LEU A 411 2.74 -17.94 -5.12
CA LEU A 411 2.20 -16.59 -5.10
C LEU A 411 3.31 -15.65 -5.55
N ILE A 412 3.14 -15.04 -6.72
CA ILE A 412 4.15 -14.16 -7.32
C ILE A 412 3.61 -12.74 -7.36
N ALA A 413 4.28 -11.82 -6.67
CA ALA A 413 3.86 -10.43 -6.63
C ALA A 413 3.93 -9.79 -8.03
N ASN A 414 2.86 -9.10 -8.43
CA ASN A 414 2.75 -8.46 -9.72
C ASN A 414 2.75 -6.92 -9.60
N LYS A 415 2.91 -6.24 -10.74
CA LYS A 415 3.00 -4.76 -10.82
C LYS A 415 1.66 -4.04 -10.52
N ARG A 416 0.57 -4.77 -10.32
CA ARG A 416 -0.79 -4.24 -10.10
C ARG A 416 -1.20 -4.27 -8.63
N GLN A 417 -0.22 -4.29 -7.72
CA GLN A 417 -0.44 -4.37 -6.27
C GLN A 417 -1.22 -5.63 -5.85
N SER A 418 -0.91 -6.77 -6.47
CA SER A 418 -1.54 -8.06 -6.17
C SER A 418 -0.61 -9.22 -6.51
N TYR A 419 -1.14 -10.43 -6.58
CA TYR A 419 -0.40 -11.67 -6.80
C TYR A 419 -0.98 -12.47 -7.96
N ASP A 420 -0.08 -13.03 -8.77
CA ASP A 420 -0.40 -14.13 -9.67
C ASP A 420 -0.28 -15.44 -8.88
N ILE A 421 -1.33 -16.25 -8.87
CA ILE A 421 -1.43 -17.48 -8.11
C ILE A 421 -1.25 -18.66 -9.07
N HIS A 422 -0.30 -19.54 -8.82
CA HIS A 422 -0.16 -20.79 -9.57
C HIS A 422 -0.33 -22.00 -8.65
N ILE A 423 -1.38 -22.77 -8.89
CA ILE A 423 -1.70 -23.98 -8.13
C ILE A 423 -1.33 -25.19 -8.97
N THR A 424 -0.61 -26.13 -8.37
CA THR A 424 -0.37 -27.46 -8.93
C THR A 424 -0.70 -28.50 -7.89
N ALA A 425 -1.52 -29.49 -8.25
CA ALA A 425 -1.97 -30.55 -7.35
C ALA A 425 -1.93 -31.91 -8.06
N VAL A 426 -1.60 -32.97 -7.31
CA VAL A 426 -1.58 -34.35 -7.77
C VAL A 426 -2.21 -35.27 -6.73
N VAL A 427 -3.01 -36.23 -7.18
CA VAL A 427 -3.47 -37.34 -6.32
C VAL A 427 -2.39 -38.41 -6.36
N ASP A 428 -1.66 -38.60 -5.27
CA ASP A 428 -0.40 -39.37 -5.23
C ASP A 428 -0.57 -40.81 -5.72
N GLN A 429 -1.70 -41.45 -5.38
CA GLN A 429 -1.95 -42.84 -5.68
C GLN A 429 -2.35 -43.09 -7.14
N SER A 430 -2.94 -42.11 -7.82
CA SER A 430 -3.37 -42.24 -9.22
C SER A 430 -2.43 -41.53 -10.20
N GLY A 431 -1.64 -40.57 -9.72
CA GLY A 431 -0.79 -39.71 -10.55
C GLY A 431 -1.55 -38.66 -11.35
N PHE A 432 -2.88 -38.56 -11.21
CA PHE A 432 -3.67 -37.52 -11.90
C PHE A 432 -3.31 -36.14 -11.37
N LYS A 433 -3.03 -35.22 -12.30
CA LYS A 433 -2.58 -33.86 -12.02
C LYS A 433 -3.59 -32.86 -12.53
N SER A 434 -3.73 -31.77 -11.79
CA SER A 434 -4.47 -30.59 -12.22
C SER A 434 -3.82 -29.36 -11.62
N GLY A 435 -4.17 -28.20 -12.17
CA GLY A 435 -3.65 -26.93 -11.71
C GLY A 435 -4.48 -25.80 -12.26
N ASN A 436 -4.12 -24.60 -11.85
CA ASN A 436 -4.69 -23.38 -12.40
C ASN A 436 -3.73 -22.21 -12.18
N SER A 437 -3.85 -21.18 -13.01
CA SER A 437 -3.21 -19.89 -12.81
C SER A 437 -4.31 -18.85 -12.60
N LEU A 438 -4.26 -18.08 -11.52
CA LEU A 438 -5.28 -17.09 -11.18
C LEU A 438 -4.64 -15.72 -10.94
N ASP A 439 -5.47 -14.68 -11.06
CA ASP A 439 -5.08 -13.30 -10.82
C ASP A 439 -5.85 -12.75 -9.63
N LEU A 440 -5.17 -12.57 -8.49
CA LEU A 440 -5.79 -12.07 -7.27
C LEU A 440 -6.27 -10.61 -7.39
N LYS A 441 -5.86 -9.89 -8.44
CA LYS A 441 -6.35 -8.53 -8.68
C LYS A 441 -7.78 -8.50 -9.20
N ASN A 442 -8.26 -9.58 -9.82
CA ASN A 442 -9.58 -9.65 -10.45
C ASN A 442 -10.45 -10.75 -9.82
N PRO A 443 -10.80 -10.64 -8.53
CA PRO A 443 -11.66 -11.61 -7.89
C PRO A 443 -13.11 -11.52 -8.40
N PHE A 444 -13.79 -12.66 -8.41
CA PHE A 444 -15.23 -12.72 -8.57
C PHE A 444 -15.89 -12.71 -7.19
N PHE A 445 -16.65 -11.65 -6.90
CA PHE A 445 -17.41 -11.55 -5.66
C PHE A 445 -18.74 -12.27 -5.79
N ARG A 446 -18.92 -13.34 -5.01
CA ARG A 446 -20.14 -14.15 -5.00
C ARG A 446 -20.87 -13.92 -3.67
N TYR A 447 -21.63 -12.83 -3.62
CA TYR A 447 -22.48 -12.56 -2.47
C TYR A 447 -23.72 -13.47 -2.56
N ALA A 448 -23.89 -14.33 -1.55
CA ALA A 448 -25.04 -15.24 -1.43
C ALA A 448 -26.31 -14.51 -1.00
#